data_AF-A0A9P1GLT0-F1
#
_entry.id   AF-A0A9P1GLT0-F1
#
_cell.length_a   1.000
_cell.length_b   1.000
_cell.length_c   1.000
_cell.angle_alpha   90.00
_cell.angle_beta   90.00
_cell.angle_gamma   90.00
#
_symmetry.space_group_name_H-M   'P 1'
#
loop_
_entity.id
_entity.type
_entity.pdbx_description
1 polymer ?
#
loop_
_entity_poly.entity_id
_entity_poly.type
_entity_poly.pdbx_seq_one_letter_code
_entity_poly.pdbx_strand_id
1 'polypeptide(L)'
;MLPYACRRNSELAESGASATDFSNLFQAAMPLALVAPAHLYVLNRSYGRHSLVIMSPSMGASSLLCNVLTGYLLYGEVPMAAIEFSVGIALICLGILSLMTLRSKSSTVLAQRFNAAVFLRCVWPRSEMWPQVSCVVDANLDAKAWANITSLSEKEVFLQALVKELHGSVVSDAGLKSYALVAPSEYNLLLSQLKTQLWLCGGDTGRPCDAPVANWQNVVGGKDPQKTAAFAQNLLRWRGMEVSDEQAFLAWARSPPEDLNAALDQHLGILGPQRRKAKGCELRLWWQPTVQKLREPEYSSHSQKPSASPWMSQLSAGLVDFSTPALRDEAIELLVAAFNDEPSFRWVVGTEAGSEGQYLRYVRWLAALAVHVILAVRGLSLAVREDGEDGEDQMLGVALLIPPETRLEDVGLAELTKTSGVGLPPFHRSFRSKKVQVSWGRAARRRERALSTITRDTHRQLANMPHWYLWFLAVKPHVQGRGVGTLLLDEIQKLQDRDVFPCYLDSGWV
;
A
#
# COMPACT_ATOMS: atom_id res chain seq x y z
N MET A 1 -42.35 -19.55 -64.71
CA MET A 1 -43.20 -18.35 -64.66
C MET A 1 -42.82 -17.60 -63.38
N LEU A 2 -42.22 -16.41 -63.31
CA LEU A 2 -41.65 -15.38 -64.19
C LEU A 2 -40.35 -14.90 -63.47
N PRO A 3 -39.33 -14.40 -64.18
CA PRO A 3 -38.01 -14.11 -63.60
C PRO A 3 -37.88 -12.63 -63.18
N TYR A 4 -37.24 -12.35 -62.04
CA TYR A 4 -36.77 -11.00 -61.72
C TYR A 4 -35.28 -10.87 -62.05
N ALA A 5 -35.04 -10.06 -63.07
CA ALA A 5 -33.75 -9.78 -63.67
C ALA A 5 -32.92 -8.82 -62.81
N CYS A 6 -31.63 -9.15 -62.70
CA CYS A 6 -30.57 -8.29 -62.21
C CYS A 6 -30.33 -7.16 -63.22
N ARG A 7 -30.75 -5.93 -62.88
CA ARG A 7 -30.47 -4.72 -63.66
C ARG A 7 -29.42 -3.88 -62.93
N ARG A 8 -28.20 -3.95 -63.47
CA ARG A 8 -27.04 -3.15 -63.11
C ARG A 8 -27.23 -1.75 -63.71
N ASN A 9 -27.48 -0.74 -62.88
CA ASN A 9 -27.40 0.67 -63.26
C ASN A 9 -26.07 1.24 -62.79
N SER A 10 -25.12 1.29 -63.71
CA SER A 10 -23.98 2.19 -63.70
C SER A 10 -24.42 3.49 -64.36
N GLU A 11 -24.50 4.58 -63.60
CA GLU A 11 -24.38 6.01 -64.00
C GLU A 11 -25.19 6.90 -63.03
N LEU A 12 -24.62 8.09 -62.75
CA LEU A 12 -24.98 9.12 -61.76
C LEU A 12 -24.33 8.90 -60.37
N ALA A 13 -23.57 9.81 -59.80
CA ALA A 13 -23.21 11.16 -60.18
C ALA A 13 -21.98 11.59 -59.37
N GLU A 14 -21.13 12.44 -59.97
CA GLU A 14 -20.25 13.35 -59.24
C GLU A 14 -21.10 14.21 -58.29
N SER A 15 -21.25 13.77 -57.04
CA SER A 15 -21.86 14.59 -56.00
C SER A 15 -20.81 15.62 -55.57
N GLY A 16 -20.83 16.78 -56.19
CA GLY A 16 -20.24 17.97 -55.58
C GLY A 16 -20.79 18.07 -54.17
N ALA A 17 -19.91 18.02 -53.16
CA ALA A 17 -20.27 18.17 -51.76
C ALA A 17 -21.08 19.45 -51.61
N SER A 18 -22.40 19.28 -51.52
CA SER A 18 -23.34 20.38 -51.44
C SER A 18 -23.08 21.13 -50.14
N ALA A 19 -23.31 22.45 -50.12
CA ALA A 19 -23.12 23.27 -48.91
C ALA A 19 -23.87 22.72 -47.66
N THR A 20 -24.85 21.85 -47.86
CA THR A 20 -25.54 21.05 -46.84
C THR A 20 -24.62 20.08 -46.07
N ASP A 21 -23.60 19.50 -46.68
CA ASP A 21 -22.67 18.58 -45.98
C ASP A 21 -21.77 19.32 -44.99
N PHE A 22 -21.31 20.52 -45.35
CA PHE A 22 -20.52 21.35 -44.45
C PHE A 22 -21.37 21.91 -43.31
N SER A 23 -22.63 22.28 -43.58
CA SER A 23 -23.58 22.69 -42.53
C SER A 23 -23.85 21.56 -41.55
N ASN A 24 -24.04 20.33 -42.02
CA ASN A 24 -24.28 19.17 -41.16
C ASN A 24 -23.04 18.82 -40.33
N LEU A 25 -21.84 18.89 -40.93
CA LEU A 25 -20.58 18.71 -40.21
C LEU A 25 -20.38 19.77 -39.13
N PHE A 26 -20.67 21.03 -39.45
CA PHE A 26 -20.56 22.14 -38.50
C PHE A 26 -21.58 22.02 -37.36
N GLN A 27 -22.83 21.64 -37.67
CA GLN A 27 -23.86 21.40 -36.66
C GLN A 27 -23.54 20.19 -35.76
N ALA A 28 -22.87 19.16 -36.29
CA ALA A 28 -22.40 18.03 -35.50
C ALA A 28 -21.16 18.36 -34.65
N ALA A 29 -20.24 19.17 -35.16
CA ALA A 29 -19.00 19.52 -34.48
C ALA A 29 -19.18 20.58 -33.38
N MET A 30 -20.14 21.49 -33.53
CA MET A 30 -20.33 22.64 -32.63
C MET A 30 -20.71 22.24 -31.19
N PRO A 31 -21.61 21.27 -30.94
CA PRO A 31 -21.86 20.74 -29.59
C PRO A 31 -20.62 20.09 -28.98
N LEU A 32 -19.83 19.32 -29.75
CA LEU A 32 -18.58 18.73 -29.26
C LEU A 32 -17.55 19.81 -28.90
N ALA A 33 -17.43 20.85 -29.72
CA ALA A 33 -16.53 21.98 -29.50
C ALA A 33 -16.92 22.84 -28.28
N LEU A 34 -18.20 22.84 -27.88
CA LEU A 34 -18.67 23.54 -26.67
C LEU A 34 -18.62 22.66 -25.42
N VAL A 35 -18.99 21.39 -25.54
CA VAL A 35 -19.07 20.44 -24.42
C VAL A 35 -17.68 19.96 -24.01
N ALA A 36 -16.76 19.71 -24.95
CA ALA A 36 -15.43 19.20 -24.60
C ALA A 36 -14.60 20.18 -23.75
N PRO A 37 -14.54 21.49 -24.04
CA PRO A 37 -13.85 22.44 -23.17
C PRO A 37 -14.53 22.62 -21.82
N ALA A 38 -15.88 22.60 -21.77
CA ALA A 38 -16.61 22.67 -20.51
C ALA A 38 -16.37 21.43 -19.64
N HIS A 39 -16.33 20.25 -20.25
CA HIS A 39 -16.01 18.98 -19.59
C HIS A 39 -14.56 18.96 -19.10
N LEU A 40 -13.58 19.35 -19.93
CA LEU A 40 -12.18 19.49 -19.54
C LEU A 40 -11.99 20.53 -18.43
N TYR A 41 -12.72 21.65 -18.47
CA TYR A 41 -12.70 22.67 -17.43
C TYR A 41 -13.26 22.13 -16.10
N VAL A 42 -14.38 21.40 -16.15
CA VAL A 42 -14.96 20.76 -14.97
C VAL A 42 -14.01 19.70 -14.42
N LEU A 43 -13.42 18.85 -15.26
CA LEU A 43 -12.42 17.86 -14.83
C LEU A 43 -11.23 18.55 -14.15
N ASN A 44 -10.57 19.50 -14.82
CA ASN A 44 -9.39 20.19 -14.28
C ASN A 44 -9.69 20.95 -12.98
N ARG A 45 -10.90 21.49 -12.81
CA ARG A 45 -11.27 22.24 -11.60
C ARG A 45 -11.77 21.35 -10.46
N SER A 46 -12.31 20.17 -10.77
CA SER A 46 -12.97 19.29 -9.80
C SER A 46 -12.04 18.26 -9.17
N TYR A 47 -10.98 17.84 -9.88
CA TYR A 47 -10.00 16.88 -9.37
C TYR A 47 -9.23 17.34 -8.12
N GLY A 48 -9.22 18.64 -7.82
CA GLY A 48 -8.54 19.15 -6.61
C GLY A 48 -9.41 19.32 -5.36
N ARG A 49 -10.75 19.17 -5.42
CA ARG A 49 -11.64 19.60 -4.29
C ARG A 49 -12.89 18.77 -4.02
N HIS A 50 -13.34 17.88 -4.90
CA HIS A 50 -14.60 17.14 -4.71
C HIS A 50 -14.38 15.63 -4.61
N SER A 51 -15.09 14.98 -3.69
CA SER A 51 -15.05 13.52 -3.49
C SER A 51 -15.54 12.77 -4.73
N LEU A 52 -14.89 11.66 -5.04
CA LEU A 52 -15.24 10.68 -6.10
C LEU A 52 -16.74 10.31 -6.10
N VAL A 53 -17.39 10.35 -4.93
CA VAL A 53 -18.82 10.08 -4.73
C VAL A 53 -19.73 11.11 -5.43
N ILE A 54 -19.30 12.36 -5.57
CA ILE A 54 -20.06 13.42 -6.27
C ILE A 54 -19.73 13.43 -7.77
N MET A 55 -18.49 13.07 -8.13
CA MET A 55 -18.00 13.09 -9.51
C MET A 55 -18.52 11.91 -10.34
N SER A 56 -18.65 10.72 -9.74
CA SER A 56 -19.09 9.51 -10.47
C SER A 56 -20.47 9.67 -11.12
N PRO A 57 -21.52 10.19 -10.45
CA PRO A 57 -22.80 10.45 -11.09
C PRO A 57 -22.72 11.50 -12.20
N SER A 58 -21.94 12.58 -12.02
CA SER A 58 -21.79 13.62 -13.06
C SER A 58 -21.04 13.11 -14.30
N MET A 59 -20.03 12.27 -14.12
CA MET A 59 -19.30 11.65 -15.23
C MET A 59 -20.16 10.63 -15.97
N GLY A 60 -20.93 9.80 -15.24
CA GLY A 60 -21.87 8.86 -15.84
C GLY A 60 -22.95 9.57 -16.66
N ALA A 61 -23.51 10.65 -16.12
CA ALA A 61 -24.53 11.45 -16.81
C ALA A 61 -23.96 12.17 -18.05
N SER A 62 -22.75 12.72 -17.97
CA SER A 62 -22.09 13.37 -19.10
C SER A 62 -21.74 12.37 -20.22
N SER A 63 -21.24 11.19 -19.86
CA SER A 63 -20.95 10.11 -20.79
C SER A 63 -22.23 9.60 -21.49
N LEU A 64 -23.33 9.45 -20.74
CA LEU A 64 -24.62 9.06 -21.30
C LEU A 64 -25.14 10.10 -22.29
N LEU A 65 -25.06 11.40 -21.97
CA LEU A 65 -25.46 12.47 -22.87
C LEU A 65 -24.61 12.50 -24.15
N CYS A 66 -23.29 12.30 -24.04
CA CYS A 66 -22.41 12.19 -25.20
C CYS A 66 -22.80 11.00 -26.07
N ASN A 67 -23.02 9.81 -25.50
CA ASN A 67 -23.41 8.63 -26.27
C ASN A 67 -24.74 8.83 -26.99
N VAL A 68 -25.72 9.42 -26.32
CA VAL A 68 -27.02 9.75 -26.90
C VAL A 68 -26.84 10.74 -28.07
N LEU A 69 -26.09 11.82 -27.87
CA LEU A 69 -25.84 12.83 -28.90
C LEU A 69 -25.07 12.26 -30.10
N THR A 70 -24.08 11.41 -29.84
CA THR A 70 -23.32 10.71 -30.89
C THR A 70 -24.23 9.75 -31.67
N GLY A 71 -25.19 9.09 -31.02
CA GLY A 71 -26.21 8.28 -31.69
C GLY A 71 -27.03 9.08 -32.70
N TYR A 72 -27.54 10.24 -32.27
CA TYR A 72 -28.28 11.17 -33.14
C TYR A 72 -27.46 11.67 -34.33
N LEU A 73 -26.22 12.09 -34.06
CA LEU A 73 -25.37 12.72 -35.07
C LEU A 73 -24.77 11.72 -36.06
N LEU A 74 -24.41 10.51 -35.62
CA LEU A 74 -23.76 9.52 -36.48
C LEU A 74 -24.75 8.63 -37.23
N TYR A 75 -25.87 8.27 -36.59
CA TYR A 75 -26.79 7.28 -37.17
C TYR A 75 -28.10 7.90 -37.67
N GLY A 76 -28.31 9.20 -37.48
CA GLY A 76 -29.54 9.88 -37.90
C GLY A 76 -30.79 9.31 -37.22
N GLU A 77 -30.61 8.63 -36.07
CA GLU A 77 -31.72 8.12 -35.28
C GLU A 77 -32.58 9.29 -34.84
N VAL A 78 -33.90 9.16 -34.88
CA VAL A 78 -34.84 10.17 -34.37
C VAL A 78 -35.56 9.50 -33.19
N PRO A 79 -35.75 10.18 -32.03
CA PRO A 79 -36.42 9.50 -30.93
C PRO A 79 -37.83 9.13 -31.38
N MET A 80 -38.24 7.88 -31.19
CA MET A 80 -39.61 7.45 -31.52
C MET A 80 -40.66 8.25 -30.75
N ALA A 81 -40.28 8.85 -29.62
CA ALA A 81 -41.13 9.67 -28.78
C ALA A 81 -40.34 10.90 -28.29
N ALA A 82 -40.46 12.00 -29.03
CA ALA A 82 -39.64 13.21 -28.83
C ALA A 82 -39.87 13.88 -27.47
N ILE A 83 -41.07 13.75 -26.90
CA ILE A 83 -41.44 14.36 -25.63
C ILE A 83 -40.75 13.61 -24.48
N GLU A 84 -40.86 12.29 -24.46
CA GLU A 84 -40.28 11.39 -23.45
C GLU A 84 -38.75 11.49 -23.46
N PHE A 85 -38.16 11.54 -24.65
CA PHE A 85 -36.74 11.77 -24.82
C PHE A 85 -36.31 13.13 -24.24
N SER A 86 -37.04 14.19 -24.57
CA SER A 86 -36.76 15.55 -24.07
C SER A 86 -36.91 15.64 -22.54
N VAL A 87 -37.89 14.95 -21.97
CA VAL A 87 -38.08 14.83 -20.51
C VAL A 87 -36.90 14.09 -19.88
N GLY A 88 -36.41 13.01 -20.50
CA GLY A 88 -35.23 12.28 -20.04
C GLY A 88 -33.98 13.15 -19.98
N ILE A 89 -33.69 13.91 -21.05
CA ILE A 89 -32.56 14.86 -21.09
C ILE A 89 -32.73 15.95 -20.02
N ALA A 90 -33.93 16.50 -19.86
CA ALA A 90 -34.21 17.51 -18.85
C ALA A 90 -33.97 16.97 -17.43
N LEU A 91 -34.35 15.72 -17.13
CA LEU A 91 -34.10 15.08 -15.82
C LEU A 91 -32.61 14.86 -15.56
N ILE A 92 -31.83 14.45 -16.57
CA ILE A 92 -30.37 14.30 -16.45
C ILE A 92 -29.72 15.66 -16.15
N CYS A 93 -30.09 16.70 -16.92
CA CYS A 93 -29.58 18.05 -16.72
C CYS A 93 -29.98 18.62 -15.35
N LEU A 94 -31.23 18.43 -14.91
CA LEU A 94 -31.70 18.85 -13.58
C LEU A 94 -30.96 18.11 -12.45
N GLY A 95 -30.66 16.82 -12.62
CA GLY A 95 -29.85 16.05 -11.68
C GLY A 95 -28.43 16.61 -11.54
N ILE A 96 -27.76 16.88 -12.67
CA ILE A 96 -26.42 17.51 -12.69
C ILE A 96 -26.48 18.90 -12.03
N LEU A 97 -27.43 19.74 -12.43
CA LEU A 97 -27.58 21.10 -11.90
C LEU A 97 -27.90 21.10 -10.40
N SER A 98 -28.70 20.16 -9.90
CA SER A 98 -28.97 20.02 -8.48
C SER A 98 -27.69 19.69 -7.70
N LEU A 99 -26.85 18.79 -8.21
CA LEU A 99 -25.56 18.47 -7.61
C LEU A 99 -24.59 19.67 -7.64
N MET A 100 -24.63 20.48 -8.70
CA MET A 100 -23.77 21.67 -8.83
C MET A 100 -24.25 22.88 -8.01
N THR A 101 -25.56 22.99 -7.73
CA THR A 101 -26.17 24.11 -7.00
C THR A 101 -26.32 23.87 -5.50
N LEU A 102 -26.07 22.65 -5.01
CA LEU A 102 -25.98 22.33 -3.58
C LEU A 102 -24.71 22.94 -2.94
N ARG A 103 -24.70 24.27 -2.86
CA ARG A 103 -23.71 25.08 -2.17
C ARG A 103 -24.41 26.02 -1.20
N SER A 104 -25.10 25.48 -0.20
CA SER A 104 -25.55 26.26 0.95
C SER A 104 -25.64 25.39 2.21
N LYS A 105 -25.19 25.95 3.34
CA LYS A 105 -24.76 25.29 4.57
C LYS A 105 -25.85 24.58 5.41
N SER A 106 -27.02 24.26 4.86
CA SER A 106 -28.17 23.80 5.68
C SER A 106 -29.03 22.66 5.10
N SER A 107 -28.57 21.86 4.13
CA SER A 107 -29.44 20.87 3.46
C SER A 107 -29.11 19.39 3.66
N THR A 108 -28.45 19.00 4.75
CA THR A 108 -28.19 17.58 5.06
C THR A 108 -29.48 16.77 5.33
N VAL A 109 -30.59 17.42 5.70
CA VAL A 109 -31.85 16.73 6.08
C VAL A 109 -32.74 16.40 4.88
N LEU A 110 -32.67 17.15 3.77
CA LEU A 110 -33.55 16.94 2.62
C LEU A 110 -33.04 15.84 1.66
N ALA A 111 -31.71 15.74 1.48
CA ALA A 111 -31.09 14.73 0.62
C ALA A 111 -31.24 13.30 1.18
N GLN A 112 -31.30 13.14 2.51
CA GLN A 112 -31.55 11.84 3.14
C GLN A 112 -33.00 11.35 2.96
N ARG A 113 -33.98 12.26 2.84
CA ARG A 113 -35.39 11.86 2.70
C ARG A 113 -35.78 11.45 1.28
N PHE A 114 -35.08 11.96 0.26
CA PHE A 114 -35.39 11.63 -1.14
C PHE A 114 -34.84 10.24 -1.56
N ASN A 115 -33.66 9.85 -1.06
CA ASN A 115 -33.05 8.55 -1.38
C ASN A 115 -33.73 7.36 -0.65
N ALA A 116 -34.31 7.58 0.53
CA ALA A 116 -34.98 6.51 1.28
C ALA A 116 -36.34 6.09 0.69
N ALA A 117 -37.02 6.99 -0.04
CA ALA A 117 -38.35 6.72 -0.57
C ALA A 117 -38.35 5.89 -1.87
N VAL A 118 -37.24 5.89 -2.62
CA VAL A 118 -37.15 5.22 -3.94
C VAL A 118 -36.59 3.80 -3.84
N PHE A 119 -35.80 3.48 -2.81
CA PHE A 119 -35.09 2.19 -2.72
C PHE A 119 -35.83 1.07 -1.95
N LEU A 120 -36.94 1.35 -1.28
CA LEU A 120 -37.63 0.39 -0.40
C LEU A 120 -38.82 -0.36 -1.03
N ARG A 121 -39.00 -0.29 -2.36
CA ARG A 121 -40.08 -1.01 -3.06
C ARG A 121 -39.58 -1.77 -4.28
N CYS A 122 -38.78 -2.82 -4.08
CA CYS A 122 -38.63 -3.94 -5.03
C CYS A 122 -37.96 -5.17 -4.36
N VAL A 123 -38.70 -6.29 -4.29
CA VAL A 123 -38.23 -7.71 -4.52
C VAL A 123 -37.27 -8.30 -3.44
N TRP A 124 -37.47 -9.42 -2.72
CA TRP A 124 -38.27 -10.68 -2.80
C TRP A 124 -38.22 -11.42 -1.42
N PRO A 125 -39.15 -12.34 -1.06
CA PRO A 125 -39.19 -13.01 0.25
C PRO A 125 -38.38 -14.32 0.35
N ARG A 126 -37.93 -14.65 1.57
CA ARG A 126 -37.26 -15.92 1.93
C ARG A 126 -38.23 -16.80 2.73
N SER A 127 -38.40 -18.05 2.31
CA SER A 127 -39.12 -19.11 3.03
C SER A 127 -38.16 -20.08 3.73
N GLU A 128 -38.65 -20.64 4.84
CA GLU A 128 -38.03 -21.57 5.79
C GLU A 128 -37.84 -23.00 5.24
N MET A 129 -36.91 -23.80 5.81
CA MET A 129 -37.20 -25.06 6.52
C MET A 129 -35.93 -25.93 6.84
N TRP A 130 -35.68 -26.10 8.16
CA TRP A 130 -35.31 -27.30 8.95
C TRP A 130 -33.90 -27.98 8.96
N PRO A 131 -33.54 -28.67 10.07
CA PRO A 131 -32.20 -28.67 10.66
C PRO A 131 -31.46 -30.02 10.55
N GLN A 132 -30.14 -29.97 10.70
CA GLN A 132 -29.36 -31.10 11.20
C GLN A 132 -28.49 -30.62 12.37
N VAL A 133 -28.71 -31.26 13.51
CA VAL A 133 -27.94 -31.11 14.74
C VAL A 133 -26.61 -31.84 14.54
N SER A 134 -25.59 -31.09 14.13
CA SER A 134 -24.21 -31.40 14.46
C SER A 134 -23.83 -30.53 15.66
N CYS A 135 -23.41 -31.14 16.77
CA CYS A 135 -22.77 -30.43 17.88
C CYS A 135 -21.40 -29.87 17.43
N VAL A 136 -21.46 -28.85 16.58
CA VAL A 136 -20.42 -27.83 16.52
C VAL A 136 -20.90 -26.81 17.53
N VAL A 137 -20.15 -26.64 18.61
CA VAL A 137 -20.32 -25.45 19.44
C VAL A 137 -19.99 -24.29 18.52
N ASP A 138 -21.01 -23.63 17.97
CA ASP A 138 -20.92 -22.28 17.43
C ASP A 138 -20.57 -21.39 18.63
N ALA A 139 -19.30 -21.44 19.04
CA ALA A 139 -18.77 -20.51 20.01
C ALA A 139 -18.77 -19.17 19.28
N ASN A 140 -19.80 -18.36 19.52
CA ASN A 140 -19.72 -16.93 19.28
C ASN A 140 -18.52 -16.42 20.09
N LEU A 141 -17.35 -16.32 19.45
CA LEU A 141 -16.12 -15.80 20.04
C LEU A 141 -16.20 -14.28 20.13
N ASP A 142 -17.26 -13.77 20.76
CA ASP A 142 -17.56 -12.36 20.86
C ASP A 142 -17.38 -11.84 22.30
N ALA A 143 -17.44 -10.52 22.43
CA ALA A 143 -17.26 -9.83 23.71
C ALA A 143 -18.33 -10.20 24.75
N LYS A 144 -19.54 -10.57 24.33
CA LYS A 144 -20.63 -10.93 25.25
C LYS A 144 -20.43 -12.33 25.81
N ALA A 145 -19.98 -13.27 24.99
CA ALA A 145 -19.62 -14.61 25.42
C ALA A 145 -18.50 -14.56 26.46
N TRP A 146 -17.42 -13.82 26.20
CA TRP A 146 -16.32 -13.68 27.16
C TRP A 146 -16.76 -13.06 28.50
N ALA A 147 -17.58 -12.01 28.46
CA ALA A 147 -18.04 -11.32 29.65
C ALA A 147 -18.93 -12.18 30.57
N ASN A 148 -19.62 -13.18 30.01
CA ASN A 148 -20.55 -14.04 30.75
C ASN A 148 -19.88 -15.30 31.33
N ILE A 149 -18.62 -15.57 30.96
CA ILE A 149 -17.91 -16.76 31.45
C ILE A 149 -17.44 -16.52 32.89
N THR A 150 -17.97 -17.33 33.80
CA THR A 150 -17.66 -17.25 35.24
C THR A 150 -16.78 -18.42 35.70
N SER A 151 -16.86 -19.57 35.05
CA SER A 151 -16.06 -20.74 35.42
C SER A 151 -14.70 -20.75 34.72
N LEU A 152 -13.67 -21.26 35.42
CA LEU A 152 -12.33 -21.37 34.86
C LEU A 152 -12.29 -22.32 33.65
N SER A 153 -13.03 -23.43 33.71
CA SER A 153 -13.12 -24.41 32.62
C SER A 153 -13.74 -23.83 31.34
N GLU A 154 -14.76 -22.97 31.46
CA GLU A 154 -15.34 -22.30 30.30
C GLU A 154 -14.37 -21.24 29.72
N LYS A 155 -13.59 -20.56 30.58
CA LYS A 155 -12.54 -19.63 30.11
C LYS A 155 -11.48 -20.36 29.30
N GLU A 156 -11.06 -21.53 29.78
CA GLU A 156 -10.10 -22.38 29.07
C GLU A 156 -10.63 -22.78 27.69
N VAL A 157 -11.86 -23.29 27.59
CA VAL A 157 -12.46 -23.69 26.32
C VAL A 157 -12.59 -22.50 25.35
N PHE A 158 -13.02 -21.34 25.85
CA PHE A 158 -13.13 -20.12 25.05
C PHE A 158 -11.77 -19.65 24.54
N LEU A 159 -10.77 -19.59 25.42
CA LEU A 159 -9.40 -19.19 25.05
C LEU A 159 -8.76 -20.19 24.09
N GLN A 160 -9.04 -21.49 24.23
CA GLN A 160 -8.56 -22.52 23.32
C GLN A 160 -9.10 -22.28 21.90
N ALA A 161 -10.40 -22.02 21.78
CA ALA A 161 -11.05 -21.72 20.51
C ALA A 161 -10.52 -20.41 19.90
N LEU A 162 -10.38 -19.36 20.71
CA LEU A 162 -9.90 -18.05 20.28
C LEU A 162 -8.43 -18.09 19.83
N VAL A 163 -7.55 -18.78 20.56
CA VAL A 163 -6.14 -18.95 20.18
C VAL A 163 -6.02 -19.81 18.92
N LYS A 164 -6.86 -20.85 18.79
CA LYS A 164 -6.90 -21.67 17.56
C LYS A 164 -7.34 -20.86 16.35
N GLU A 165 -8.28 -19.93 16.50
CA GLU A 165 -8.69 -19.02 15.42
C GLU A 165 -7.59 -18.01 15.06
N LEU A 166 -6.93 -17.42 16.06
CA LEU A 166 -5.90 -16.40 15.84
C LEU A 166 -4.57 -16.96 15.32
N HIS A 167 -4.16 -18.14 15.80
CA HIS A 167 -2.79 -18.66 15.64
C HIS A 167 -2.75 -20.09 15.07
N GLY A 168 -3.90 -20.72 14.80
CA GLY A 168 -4.01 -22.04 14.17
C GLY A 168 -3.76 -23.24 15.08
N SER A 169 -3.03 -23.10 16.19
CA SER A 169 -2.78 -24.19 17.15
C SER A 169 -2.54 -23.69 18.59
N VAL A 170 -2.79 -24.56 19.57
CA VAL A 170 -2.52 -24.30 21.00
C VAL A 170 -1.35 -25.17 21.43
N VAL A 171 -0.29 -24.54 21.95
CA VAL A 171 1.01 -25.21 22.17
C VAL A 171 1.11 -25.89 23.55
N SER A 172 0.32 -25.48 24.55
CA SER A 172 0.32 -26.09 25.88
C SER A 172 -0.97 -25.87 26.66
N ASP A 173 -1.61 -26.95 27.11
CA ASP A 173 -2.79 -26.90 27.99
C ASP A 173 -2.45 -26.19 29.32
N ALA A 174 -1.27 -26.44 29.89
CA ALA A 174 -0.88 -25.84 31.18
C ALA A 174 -0.72 -24.31 31.08
N GLY A 175 -0.17 -23.80 29.97
CA GLY A 175 -0.06 -22.36 29.73
C GLY A 175 -1.43 -21.68 29.56
N LEU A 176 -2.36 -22.35 28.88
CA LEU A 176 -3.73 -21.87 28.70
C LEU A 176 -4.49 -21.80 30.02
N LYS A 177 -4.37 -22.84 30.87
CA LYS A 177 -4.96 -22.87 32.22
C LYS A 177 -4.47 -21.73 33.10
N SER A 178 -3.16 -21.52 33.11
CA SER A 178 -2.55 -20.47 33.92
C SER A 178 -2.89 -19.07 33.39
N TYR A 179 -3.00 -18.89 32.07
CA TYR A 179 -3.46 -17.63 31.50
C TYR A 179 -4.96 -17.39 31.76
N ALA A 180 -5.81 -18.42 31.73
CA ALA A 180 -7.24 -18.31 32.03
C ALA A 180 -7.52 -17.74 33.44
N LEU A 181 -6.60 -17.97 34.39
CA LEU A 181 -6.66 -17.39 35.74
C LEU A 181 -6.40 -15.88 35.78
N VAL A 182 -5.57 -15.37 34.88
CA VAL A 182 -5.12 -13.96 34.86
C VAL A 182 -5.65 -13.17 33.66
N ALA A 183 -6.40 -13.81 32.76
CA ALA A 183 -6.94 -13.19 31.56
C ALA A 183 -7.85 -11.99 31.91
N PRO A 184 -7.70 -10.85 31.21
CA PRO A 184 -8.48 -9.67 31.51
C PRO A 184 -9.97 -9.91 31.23
N SER A 185 -10.84 -9.35 32.08
CA SER A 185 -12.29 -9.42 31.89
C SER A 185 -12.77 -8.64 30.66
N GLU A 186 -12.02 -7.63 30.21
CA GLU A 186 -12.32 -6.88 29.00
C GLU A 186 -11.84 -7.61 27.74
N TYR A 187 -12.78 -7.97 26.86
CA TYR A 187 -12.49 -8.72 25.63
C TYR A 187 -11.53 -8.01 24.67
N ASN A 188 -11.59 -6.68 24.56
CA ASN A 188 -10.66 -5.94 23.70
C ASN A 188 -9.21 -6.00 24.21
N LEU A 189 -9.04 -5.99 25.54
CA LEU A 189 -7.73 -6.13 26.16
C LEU A 189 -7.20 -7.56 25.99
N LEU A 190 -8.09 -8.56 26.13
CA LEU A 190 -7.79 -9.96 25.84
C LEU A 190 -7.31 -10.14 24.40
N LEU A 191 -8.06 -9.63 23.41
CA LEU A 191 -7.68 -9.69 22.00
C LEU A 191 -6.36 -8.99 21.71
N SER A 192 -6.14 -7.83 22.31
CA SER A 192 -4.88 -7.08 22.15
C SER A 192 -3.70 -7.89 22.67
N GLN A 193 -3.83 -8.47 23.88
CA GLN A 193 -2.80 -9.33 24.46
C GLN A 193 -2.54 -10.57 23.59
N LEU A 194 -3.58 -11.30 23.18
CA LEU A 194 -3.43 -12.50 22.37
C LEU A 194 -2.91 -12.25 20.95
N LYS A 195 -3.20 -11.09 20.34
CA LYS A 195 -2.65 -10.71 19.02
C LYS A 195 -1.19 -10.29 19.08
N THR A 196 -0.80 -9.62 20.17
CA THR A 196 0.57 -9.14 20.35
C THR A 196 1.50 -10.22 20.90
N GLN A 197 0.95 -11.27 21.51
CA GLN A 197 1.71 -12.36 22.13
C GLN A 197 1.46 -13.66 21.38
N LEU A 198 2.43 -14.05 20.54
CA LEU A 198 2.34 -15.25 19.70
C LEU A 198 2.34 -16.58 20.50
N TRP A 199 2.70 -16.57 21.80
CA TRP A 199 2.94 -17.81 22.55
C TRP A 199 2.52 -17.71 24.03
N LEU A 200 1.79 -18.73 24.50
CA LEU A 200 1.65 -19.05 25.92
C LEU A 200 2.64 -20.18 26.25
N CYS A 201 3.86 -19.85 26.68
CA CYS A 201 4.81 -20.91 27.04
C CYS A 201 4.42 -21.50 28.40
N GLY A 202 4.28 -22.83 28.44
CA GLY A 202 3.90 -23.57 29.64
C GLY A 202 4.93 -23.42 30.75
N GLY A 203 4.50 -22.82 31.85
CA GLY A 203 5.16 -22.83 33.16
C GLY A 203 4.14 -22.46 34.24
N ASP A 204 4.45 -22.79 35.50
CA ASP A 204 3.54 -22.64 36.65
C ASP A 204 3.16 -21.19 36.99
N THR A 205 3.72 -20.21 36.26
CA THR A 205 3.58 -18.78 36.54
C THR A 205 2.45 -18.09 35.78
N GLY A 206 1.90 -18.71 34.72
CA GLY A 206 0.82 -18.12 33.91
C GLY A 206 1.14 -16.79 33.23
N ARG A 207 2.42 -16.41 33.18
CA ARG A 207 2.85 -15.16 32.57
C ARG A 207 3.15 -15.36 31.09
N PRO A 208 2.75 -14.41 30.23
CA PRO A 208 3.17 -14.41 28.84
C PRO A 208 4.68 -14.24 28.73
N CYS A 209 5.29 -14.92 27.75
CA CYS A 209 6.73 -14.85 27.52
C CYS A 209 7.06 -13.58 26.74
N ASP A 210 7.86 -12.69 27.33
CA ASP A 210 8.33 -11.47 26.65
C ASP A 210 9.32 -11.78 25.50
N ALA A 211 9.79 -13.03 25.37
CA ALA A 211 10.52 -13.53 24.21
C ALA A 211 10.50 -15.08 24.14
N PRO A 212 10.46 -15.72 22.95
CA PRO A 212 10.53 -17.18 22.80
C PRO A 212 11.89 -17.78 23.21
N VAL A 213 12.88 -16.95 23.52
CA VAL A 213 14.28 -17.38 23.70
C VAL A 213 14.62 -17.65 25.18
N ALA A 214 13.95 -16.99 26.12
CA ALA A 214 14.40 -16.99 27.51
C ALA A 214 14.05 -18.26 28.32
N ASN A 215 13.25 -19.19 27.77
CA ASN A 215 12.82 -20.39 28.50
C ASN A 215 12.43 -21.56 27.58
N TRP A 216 13.13 -21.74 26.44
CA TRP A 216 12.82 -22.83 25.51
C TRP A 216 12.95 -24.22 26.18
N GLN A 217 13.82 -24.35 27.19
CA GLN A 217 13.96 -25.55 28.03
C GLN A 217 12.68 -25.91 28.80
N ASN A 218 11.81 -24.95 29.16
CA ASN A 218 10.54 -25.27 29.81
C ASN A 218 9.48 -25.76 28.81
N VAL A 219 9.61 -25.36 27.55
CA VAL A 219 8.74 -25.82 26.44
C VAL A 219 9.17 -27.21 25.97
N VAL A 220 10.47 -27.50 26.01
CA VAL A 220 11.10 -28.70 25.45
C VAL A 220 11.52 -29.73 26.51
N GLY A 221 11.65 -29.32 27.77
CA GLY A 221 12.03 -30.16 28.91
C GLY A 221 10.93 -31.11 29.41
N GLY A 222 9.77 -31.14 28.74
CA GLY A 222 8.82 -32.23 28.92
C GLY A 222 9.41 -33.54 28.42
N LYS A 223 9.24 -34.64 29.17
CA LYS A 223 9.66 -36.00 28.76
C LYS A 223 8.96 -36.55 27.51
N ASP A 224 8.25 -35.72 26.75
CA ASP A 224 7.44 -36.11 25.61
C ASP A 224 8.07 -35.57 24.30
N PRO A 225 8.84 -36.42 23.59
CA PRO A 225 9.51 -36.04 22.35
C PRO A 225 8.56 -35.58 21.25
N GLN A 226 7.28 -35.98 21.28
CA GLN A 226 6.31 -35.57 20.27
C GLN A 226 5.93 -34.10 20.42
N LYS A 227 5.83 -33.59 21.65
CA LYS A 227 5.55 -32.17 21.91
C LYS A 227 6.72 -31.28 21.51
N THR A 228 7.94 -31.71 21.82
CA THR A 228 9.17 -31.05 21.39
C THR A 228 9.27 -30.99 19.86
N ALA A 229 8.99 -32.10 19.19
CA ALA A 229 8.95 -32.16 17.73
C ALA A 229 7.88 -31.21 17.15
N ALA A 230 6.65 -31.28 17.64
CA ALA A 230 5.58 -30.40 17.17
C ALA A 230 5.91 -28.90 17.35
N PHE A 231 6.50 -28.54 18.49
CA PHE A 231 6.97 -27.17 18.74
C PHE A 231 8.03 -26.73 17.73
N ALA A 232 9.08 -27.51 17.54
CA ALA A 232 10.16 -27.17 16.62
C ALA A 232 9.70 -27.19 15.15
N GLN A 233 8.77 -28.05 14.75
CA GLN A 233 8.16 -28.05 13.41
C GLN A 233 7.39 -26.75 13.14
N ASN A 234 6.60 -26.29 14.12
CA ASN A 234 5.86 -25.04 14.00
C ASN A 234 6.81 -23.83 13.93
N LEU A 235 7.89 -23.84 14.70
CA LEU A 235 8.94 -22.81 14.64
C LEU A 235 9.64 -22.79 13.27
N LEU A 236 9.96 -23.94 12.71
CA LEU A 236 10.58 -24.07 11.38
C LEU A 236 9.62 -23.64 10.27
N ARG A 237 8.35 -24.06 10.32
CA ARG A 237 7.32 -23.65 9.37
C ARG A 237 7.11 -22.13 9.39
N TRP A 238 7.14 -21.51 10.56
CA TRP A 238 7.08 -20.05 10.69
C TRP A 238 8.26 -19.35 10.01
N ARG A 239 9.45 -19.98 9.99
CA ARG A 239 10.62 -19.49 9.24
C ARG A 239 10.63 -19.90 7.76
N GLY A 240 9.54 -20.48 7.24
CA GLY A 240 9.46 -20.96 5.87
C GLY A 240 10.32 -22.19 5.60
N MET A 241 10.66 -22.97 6.64
CA MET A 241 11.49 -24.16 6.56
C MET A 241 10.62 -25.41 6.70
N GLU A 242 10.90 -26.44 5.88
CA GLU A 242 10.24 -27.75 5.95
C GLU A 242 11.19 -28.82 6.51
N VAL A 243 10.65 -29.74 7.32
CA VAL A 243 11.39 -30.89 7.84
C VAL A 243 11.35 -32.01 6.81
N SER A 244 12.51 -32.35 6.24
CA SER A 244 12.61 -33.37 5.17
C SER A 244 12.65 -34.81 5.68
N ASP A 245 13.06 -35.02 6.94
CA ASP A 245 13.12 -36.34 7.59
C ASP A 245 12.52 -36.26 8.99
N GLU A 246 11.28 -36.75 9.11
CA GLU A 246 10.51 -36.72 10.35
C GLU A 246 11.11 -37.66 11.43
N GLN A 247 11.76 -38.77 11.04
CA GLN A 247 12.38 -39.68 12.00
C GLN A 247 13.67 -39.11 12.59
N ALA A 248 14.52 -38.49 11.76
CA ALA A 248 15.72 -37.80 12.24
C ALA A 248 15.34 -36.62 13.14
N PHE A 249 14.26 -35.91 12.81
CA PHE A 249 13.75 -34.82 13.61
C PHE A 249 13.16 -35.28 14.96
N LEU A 250 12.42 -36.38 14.98
CA LEU A 250 11.93 -37.00 16.22
C LEU A 250 13.09 -37.54 17.08
N ALA A 251 14.16 -38.03 16.48
CA ALA A 251 15.36 -38.46 17.20
C ALA A 251 16.10 -37.28 17.84
N TRP A 252 16.23 -36.16 17.12
CA TRP A 252 16.74 -34.90 17.68
C TRP A 252 15.88 -34.39 18.84
N ALA A 253 14.54 -34.43 18.69
CA ALA A 253 13.60 -33.97 19.70
C ALA A 253 13.66 -34.78 21.02
N ARG A 254 14.27 -35.98 21.01
CA ARG A 254 14.50 -36.79 22.22
C ARG A 254 15.70 -36.32 23.05
N SER A 255 16.62 -35.57 22.46
CA SER A 255 17.81 -35.04 23.13
C SER A 255 18.27 -33.71 22.50
N PRO A 256 17.43 -32.67 22.51
CA PRO A 256 17.78 -31.40 21.87
C PRO A 256 18.85 -30.66 22.69
N PRO A 257 19.81 -29.97 22.04
CA PRO A 257 20.86 -29.19 22.72
C PRO A 257 20.28 -28.17 23.70
N GLU A 258 20.97 -27.90 24.82
CA GLU A 258 20.48 -26.99 25.87
C GLU A 258 20.25 -25.54 25.41
N ASP A 259 20.86 -25.14 24.30
CA ASP A 259 20.74 -23.82 23.68
C ASP A 259 19.98 -23.92 22.35
N LEU A 260 18.96 -23.06 22.17
CA LEU A 260 18.09 -23.07 20.99
C LEU A 260 18.87 -22.79 19.70
N ASN A 261 19.90 -21.94 19.74
CA ASN A 261 20.68 -21.64 18.54
C ASN A 261 21.56 -22.83 18.16
N ALA A 262 22.22 -23.47 19.14
CA ALA A 262 22.91 -24.73 18.92
C ALA A 262 21.99 -25.84 18.40
N ALA A 263 20.73 -25.86 18.87
CA ALA A 263 19.69 -26.78 18.42
C ALA A 263 19.33 -26.56 16.94
N LEU A 264 19.17 -25.29 16.53
CA LEU A 264 18.89 -24.90 15.15
C LEU A 264 20.11 -25.15 14.24
N ASP A 265 21.32 -24.85 14.69
CA ASP A 265 22.57 -25.04 13.95
C ASP A 265 22.87 -26.53 13.72
N GLN A 266 22.65 -27.38 14.73
CA GLN A 266 22.77 -28.83 14.59
C GLN A 266 21.73 -29.38 13.60
N HIS A 267 20.53 -28.81 13.59
CA HIS A 267 19.47 -29.23 12.68
C HIS A 267 19.75 -28.84 11.22
N LEU A 268 20.35 -27.66 10.99
CA LEU A 268 20.85 -27.27 9.66
C LEU A 268 21.88 -28.27 9.11
N GLY A 269 22.62 -28.96 9.98
CA GLY A 269 23.52 -30.05 9.60
C GLY A 269 22.82 -31.36 9.19
N ILE A 270 21.66 -31.66 9.77
CA ILE A 270 20.87 -32.89 9.49
C ILE A 270 20.24 -32.84 8.09
N LEU A 271 19.94 -31.65 7.56
CA LEU A 271 19.31 -31.49 6.24
C LEU A 271 20.20 -31.92 5.05
N GLY A 272 21.51 -32.18 5.27
CA GLY A 272 22.44 -32.78 4.31
C GLY A 272 22.75 -31.94 3.04
N PRO A 273 23.83 -32.24 2.27
CA PRO A 273 24.22 -31.44 1.11
C PRO A 273 23.40 -31.66 -0.18
N GLN A 274 22.38 -32.52 -0.19
CA GLN A 274 21.71 -32.95 -1.43
C GLN A 274 20.26 -32.46 -1.57
N ARG A 275 20.10 -31.22 -2.03
CA ARG A 275 19.13 -30.74 -3.06
C ARG A 275 19.21 -29.22 -3.13
N ARG A 276 20.30 -28.69 -3.70
CA ARG A 276 20.38 -27.28 -4.12
C ARG A 276 19.65 -27.07 -5.45
N LYS A 277 18.34 -27.34 -5.48
CA LYS A 277 17.39 -26.89 -6.52
C LYS A 277 15.97 -26.89 -5.93
N ALA A 278 15.72 -26.00 -4.99
CA ALA A 278 14.40 -25.47 -4.69
C ALA A 278 14.58 -24.06 -4.09
N LYS A 279 13.89 -23.11 -4.73
CA LYS A 279 13.63 -21.69 -4.42
C LYS A 279 14.62 -20.95 -3.51
N GLY A 280 15.27 -19.97 -4.13
CA GLY A 280 16.34 -19.14 -3.58
C GLY A 280 16.01 -18.50 -2.23
N CYS A 281 16.80 -18.89 -1.24
CA CYS A 281 17.19 -18.08 -0.11
C CYS A 281 18.57 -18.58 0.33
N GLU A 282 19.63 -18.13 -0.34
CA GLU A 282 20.99 -18.25 0.18
C GLU A 282 21.18 -17.14 1.23
N LEU A 283 21.05 -17.51 2.51
CA LEU A 283 21.54 -16.69 3.62
C LEU A 283 23.07 -16.91 3.69
N ARG A 284 23.79 -16.11 2.91
CA ARG A 284 25.25 -16.02 2.96
C ARG A 284 25.63 -14.74 3.70
N LEU A 285 26.24 -14.90 4.87
CA LEU A 285 27.02 -13.83 5.52
C LEU A 285 28.17 -13.44 4.57
N TRP A 286 28.05 -12.31 3.89
CA TRP A 286 29.17 -11.63 3.24
C TRP A 286 29.25 -10.19 3.74
N TRP A 287 30.31 -9.93 4.49
CA TRP A 287 31.00 -8.64 4.52
C TRP A 287 32.20 -8.77 3.56
N GLN A 288 32.37 -7.75 2.70
CA GLN A 288 33.43 -7.50 1.69
C GLN A 288 33.21 -7.92 0.22
N PRO A 289 33.69 -7.11 -0.76
CA PRO A 289 33.21 -7.12 -2.13
C PRO A 289 34.08 -7.99 -3.03
N THR A 290 33.45 -8.78 -3.89
CA THR A 290 34.09 -9.28 -5.11
C THR A 290 33.16 -8.98 -6.27
N VAL A 291 33.54 -8.01 -7.09
CA VAL A 291 32.90 -7.69 -8.37
C VAL A 291 33.10 -8.90 -9.28
N GLN A 292 32.08 -9.74 -9.40
CA GLN A 292 32.05 -10.79 -10.41
C GLN A 292 31.06 -10.39 -11.50
N LYS A 293 31.61 -10.06 -12.68
CA LYS A 293 30.90 -9.78 -13.93
C LYS A 293 29.87 -10.89 -14.20
N LEU A 294 28.59 -10.60 -13.98
CA LEU A 294 27.50 -11.47 -14.41
C LEU A 294 27.25 -11.24 -15.90
N ARG A 295 27.18 -12.33 -16.67
CA ARG A 295 26.79 -12.33 -18.08
C ARG A 295 25.33 -11.91 -18.19
N GLU A 296 25.07 -10.84 -18.94
CA GLU A 296 23.74 -10.40 -19.32
C GLU A 296 23.02 -11.50 -20.13
N PRO A 297 21.74 -11.80 -19.86
CA PRO A 297 20.92 -12.56 -20.79
C PRO A 297 20.57 -11.67 -21.99
N GLU A 298 20.81 -12.18 -23.20
CA GLU A 298 20.40 -11.53 -24.46
C GLU A 298 18.87 -11.41 -24.51
N TYR A 299 18.36 -10.23 -24.20
CA TYR A 299 16.96 -9.86 -24.42
C TYR A 299 16.86 -9.06 -25.71
N SER A 300 16.40 -9.70 -26.79
CA SER A 300 16.24 -9.06 -28.10
C SER A 300 14.96 -8.21 -28.15
N SER A 301 15.03 -6.96 -27.69
CA SER A 301 13.97 -5.97 -27.93
C SER A 301 14.35 -5.03 -29.06
N HIS A 302 13.66 -5.14 -30.21
CA HIS A 302 13.72 -4.18 -31.32
C HIS A 302 13.02 -2.86 -30.92
N SER A 303 13.72 -2.03 -30.14
CA SER A 303 13.42 -0.61 -30.00
C SER A 303 14.76 0.11 -30.12
N GLN A 304 14.90 0.98 -31.12
CA GLN A 304 16.09 1.82 -31.27
C GLN A 304 16.20 2.72 -30.03
N LYS A 305 16.97 2.28 -29.02
CA LYS A 305 17.33 3.13 -27.89
C LYS A 305 18.03 4.38 -28.45
N PRO A 306 17.60 5.59 -28.09
CA PRO A 306 18.32 6.79 -28.46
C PRO A 306 19.77 6.65 -28.01
N SER A 307 20.70 7.03 -28.88
CA SER A 307 22.15 7.03 -28.62
C SER A 307 22.43 7.66 -27.25
N ALA A 308 22.79 6.84 -26.28
CA ALA A 308 23.06 7.30 -24.92
C ALA A 308 24.21 8.31 -24.97
N SER A 309 24.01 9.49 -24.37
CA SER A 309 25.04 10.51 -24.32
C SER A 309 26.29 9.98 -23.58
N PRO A 310 27.51 10.28 -24.04
CA PRO A 310 28.75 9.68 -23.54
C PRO A 310 28.92 9.68 -22.01
N TRP A 311 28.42 10.69 -21.31
CA TRP A 311 28.51 10.78 -19.84
C TRP A 311 27.70 9.68 -19.10
N MET A 312 26.63 9.13 -19.69
CA MET A 312 25.85 8.06 -19.04
C MET A 312 26.64 6.77 -18.86
N SER A 313 27.64 6.49 -19.70
CA SER A 313 28.42 5.24 -19.60
C SER A 313 29.31 5.15 -18.36
N GLN A 314 29.51 6.26 -17.65
CA GLN A 314 30.28 6.33 -16.42
C GLN A 314 29.41 6.20 -15.16
N LEU A 315 28.08 6.30 -15.30
CA LEU A 315 27.17 6.22 -14.18
C LEU A 315 26.67 4.81 -13.97
N SER A 316 26.69 4.37 -12.71
CA SER A 316 26.00 3.16 -12.28
C SER A 316 25.17 3.45 -11.04
N ALA A 317 23.98 2.87 -10.99
CA ALA A 317 23.19 2.82 -9.78
C ALA A 317 23.65 1.60 -8.96
N GLY A 318 23.81 1.77 -7.65
CA GLY A 318 24.27 0.72 -6.75
C GLY A 318 23.65 0.83 -5.36
N LEU A 319 23.79 -0.25 -4.58
CA LEU A 319 23.36 -0.28 -3.19
C LEU A 319 24.23 0.65 -2.33
N VAL A 320 23.60 1.38 -1.42
CA VAL A 320 24.27 2.26 -0.45
C VAL A 320 23.91 1.84 0.96
N ASP A 321 24.92 1.75 1.83
CA ASP A 321 24.73 1.45 3.24
C ASP A 321 24.73 2.71 4.11
N PHE A 322 23.53 3.14 4.53
CA PHE A 322 23.33 4.27 5.43
C PHE A 322 23.75 4.01 6.89
N SER A 323 24.25 2.82 7.23
CA SER A 323 24.96 2.62 8.49
C SER A 323 26.16 3.57 8.59
N THR A 324 26.76 3.92 7.45
CA THR A 324 27.82 4.92 7.31
C THR A 324 27.24 6.34 7.46
N PRO A 325 27.60 7.10 8.52
CA PRO A 325 27.04 8.43 8.77
C PRO A 325 27.24 9.42 7.62
N ALA A 326 28.42 9.42 6.99
CA ALA A 326 28.72 10.34 5.88
C ALA A 326 27.78 10.14 4.67
N LEU A 327 27.52 8.89 4.28
CA LEU A 327 26.62 8.57 3.16
C LEU A 327 25.16 8.90 3.49
N ARG A 328 24.78 8.72 4.76
CA ARG A 328 23.46 9.12 5.27
C ARG A 328 23.28 10.63 5.24
N ASP A 329 24.26 11.40 5.71
CA ASP A 329 24.21 12.86 5.69
C ASP A 329 24.19 13.38 4.25
N GLU A 330 24.98 12.80 3.35
CA GLU A 330 24.97 13.11 1.92
C GLU A 330 23.58 12.87 1.29
N ALA A 331 22.96 11.72 1.58
CA ALA A 331 21.62 11.41 1.08
C ALA A 331 20.54 12.37 1.64
N ILE A 332 20.65 12.78 2.91
CA ILE A 332 19.76 13.78 3.50
C ILE A 332 19.89 15.12 2.77
N GLU A 333 21.12 15.59 2.50
CA GLU A 333 21.32 16.84 1.76
C GLU A 333 20.78 16.76 0.33
N LEU A 334 20.97 15.61 -0.33
CA LEU A 334 20.43 15.38 -1.67
C LEU A 334 18.90 15.43 -1.67
N LEU A 335 18.24 14.73 -0.74
CA LEU A 335 16.78 14.77 -0.58
C LEU A 335 16.29 16.20 -0.29
N VAL A 336 16.97 16.93 0.58
CA VAL A 336 16.63 18.34 0.87
C VAL A 336 16.72 19.19 -0.39
N ALA A 337 17.78 19.05 -1.18
CA ALA A 337 17.95 19.80 -2.42
C ALA A 337 16.89 19.44 -3.47
N ALA A 338 16.60 18.14 -3.64
CA ALA A 338 15.63 17.66 -4.62
C ALA A 338 14.19 18.07 -4.29
N PHE A 339 13.82 18.10 -3.01
CA PHE A 339 12.47 18.43 -2.55
C PHE A 339 12.32 19.85 -2.01
N ASN A 340 13.25 20.77 -2.30
CA ASN A 340 13.19 22.16 -1.82
C ASN A 340 12.04 23.00 -2.46
N ASP A 341 11.37 22.49 -3.48
CA ASP A 341 10.21 23.16 -4.08
C ASP A 341 8.96 22.27 -4.12
N GLU A 342 8.95 21.19 -3.34
CA GLU A 342 7.85 20.22 -3.34
C GLU A 342 6.53 20.86 -2.86
N PRO A 343 5.50 20.96 -3.73
CA PRO A 343 4.25 21.65 -3.41
C PRO A 343 3.50 21.06 -2.22
N SER A 344 3.50 19.73 -2.07
CA SER A 344 2.84 19.06 -0.96
C SER A 344 3.48 19.42 0.38
N PHE A 345 4.82 19.51 0.44
CA PHE A 345 5.56 19.91 1.64
C PHE A 345 5.32 21.39 1.95
N ARG A 346 5.23 22.25 0.92
CA ARG A 346 4.87 23.67 1.08
C ARG A 346 3.47 23.82 1.63
N TRP A 347 2.52 23.01 1.17
CA TRP A 347 1.17 23.02 1.69
C TRP A 347 1.14 22.65 3.18
N VAL A 348 1.87 21.61 3.62
CA VAL A 348 1.96 21.22 5.03
C VAL A 348 2.44 22.38 5.90
N VAL A 349 3.54 23.02 5.51
CA VAL A 349 4.15 24.12 6.26
C VAL A 349 3.30 25.39 6.17
N GLY A 350 2.65 25.64 5.03
CA GLY A 350 1.82 26.80 4.74
C GLY A 350 2.61 28.09 4.53
N THR A 351 1.95 29.06 3.88
CA THR A 351 2.51 30.39 3.59
C THR A 351 2.38 31.37 4.75
N GLU A 352 1.47 31.11 5.70
CA GLU A 352 0.99 32.06 6.70
C GLU A 352 2.00 32.47 7.80
N ALA A 353 3.14 31.81 7.92
CA ALA A 353 4.07 32.07 9.04
C ALA A 353 5.55 32.12 8.66
N GLY A 354 5.87 32.62 7.46
CA GLY A 354 7.11 33.38 7.23
C GLY A 354 8.39 32.77 7.84
N SER A 355 8.98 31.82 7.13
CA SER A 355 10.39 31.89 6.75
C SER A 355 10.65 30.64 5.92
N GLU A 356 11.26 30.82 4.76
CA GLU A 356 11.86 29.75 3.95
C GLU A 356 12.64 28.75 4.82
N GLY A 357 13.25 29.24 5.91
CA GLY A 357 13.87 28.39 6.93
C GLY A 357 12.96 27.39 7.67
N GLN A 358 11.67 27.66 7.91
CA GLN A 358 10.76 26.65 8.48
C GLN A 358 10.46 25.53 7.50
N TYR A 359 10.29 25.89 6.22
CA TYR A 359 10.08 24.92 5.17
C TYR A 359 11.30 24.02 5.00
N LEU A 360 12.49 24.61 4.86
CA LEU A 360 13.75 23.86 4.78
C LEU A 360 13.97 22.96 6.01
N ARG A 361 13.65 23.44 7.21
CA ARG A 361 13.70 22.60 8.43
C ARG A 361 12.74 21.41 8.38
N TYR A 362 11.55 21.59 7.78
CA TYR A 362 10.58 20.51 7.63
C TYR A 362 11.05 19.49 6.60
N VAL A 363 11.52 19.94 5.43
CA VAL A 363 12.06 19.06 4.39
C VAL A 363 13.25 18.27 4.94
N ARG A 364 14.18 18.93 5.64
CA ARG A 364 15.34 18.27 6.26
C ARG A 364 14.94 17.26 7.32
N TRP A 365 13.97 17.59 8.17
CA TRP A 365 13.42 16.65 9.15
C TRP A 365 12.80 15.43 8.45
N LEU A 366 12.03 15.63 7.38
CA LEU A 366 11.38 14.54 6.66
C LEU A 366 12.40 13.66 5.92
N ALA A 367 13.41 14.25 5.28
CA ALA A 367 14.52 13.52 4.66
C ALA A 367 15.30 12.69 5.69
N ALA A 368 15.64 13.29 6.84
CA ALA A 368 16.30 12.57 7.92
C ALA A 368 15.43 11.44 8.47
N LEU A 369 14.13 11.66 8.65
CA LEU A 369 13.19 10.62 9.08
C LEU A 369 13.15 9.47 8.07
N ALA A 370 13.09 9.78 6.77
CA ALA A 370 13.02 8.78 5.71
C ALA A 370 14.24 7.84 5.74
N VAL A 371 15.45 8.41 5.79
CA VAL A 371 16.69 7.62 5.86
C VAL A 371 16.73 6.74 7.11
N HIS A 372 16.31 7.25 8.26
CA HIS A 372 16.30 6.46 9.51
C HIS A 372 15.24 5.37 9.53
N VAL A 373 14.08 5.60 8.91
CA VAL A 373 13.07 4.55 8.73
C VAL A 373 13.63 3.43 7.87
N ILE A 374 14.28 3.75 6.75
CA ILE A 374 14.91 2.74 5.88
C ILE A 374 15.90 1.88 6.66
N LEU A 375 16.74 2.49 7.50
CA LEU A 375 17.62 1.73 8.41
C LEU A 375 16.85 0.86 9.39
N ALA A 376 15.80 1.40 10.03
CA ALA A 376 15.04 0.70 11.05
C ALA A 376 14.28 -0.51 10.50
N VAL A 377 13.75 -0.42 9.28
CA VAL A 377 12.99 -1.49 8.63
C VAL A 377 13.86 -2.42 7.79
N ARG A 378 15.20 -2.21 7.78
CA ARG A 378 16.13 -2.89 6.87
C ARG A 378 15.70 -2.75 5.41
N GLY A 379 15.21 -1.58 5.06
CA GLY A 379 14.89 -1.20 3.70
C GLY A 379 16.12 -1.08 2.83
N LEU A 380 15.89 -0.88 1.54
CA LEU A 380 16.91 -0.86 0.51
C LEU A 380 17.13 0.58 0.05
N SER A 381 18.41 0.96 -0.08
CA SER A 381 18.81 2.28 -0.57
C SER A 381 19.67 2.11 -1.80
N LEU A 382 19.26 2.75 -2.91
CA LEU A 382 20.03 2.81 -4.13
C LEU A 382 20.54 4.22 -4.33
N ALA A 383 21.73 4.38 -4.87
CA ALA A 383 22.22 5.66 -5.34
C ALA A 383 22.93 5.55 -6.67
N VAL A 384 22.82 6.62 -7.46
CA VAL A 384 23.69 6.86 -8.62
C VAL A 384 24.77 7.82 -8.16
N ARG A 385 26.02 7.48 -8.44
CA ARG A 385 27.16 8.31 -8.09
C ARG A 385 28.03 8.62 -9.31
N GLU A 386 28.73 9.73 -9.25
CA GLU A 386 29.63 10.23 -10.30
C GLU A 386 30.98 10.57 -9.69
N ASP A 387 32.05 10.13 -10.33
CA ASP A 387 33.41 10.52 -9.96
C ASP A 387 33.56 12.03 -10.19
N GLY A 388 33.66 12.81 -9.11
CA GLY A 388 33.90 14.26 -9.21
C GLY A 388 35.25 14.59 -9.82
N GLU A 389 35.41 15.80 -10.37
CA GLU A 389 36.68 16.26 -10.95
C GLU A 389 37.84 16.23 -9.93
N ASP A 390 37.53 16.43 -8.65
CA ASP A 390 38.48 16.37 -7.54
C ASP A 390 38.74 14.93 -7.04
N GLY A 391 38.16 13.91 -7.71
CA GLY A 391 38.18 12.51 -7.28
C GLY A 391 37.22 12.20 -6.12
N GLU A 392 36.40 13.17 -5.70
CA GLU A 392 35.34 12.92 -4.72
C GLU A 392 34.10 12.32 -5.41
N ASP A 393 33.83 11.05 -5.08
CA ASP A 393 32.64 10.34 -5.53
C ASP A 393 31.38 11.01 -4.96
N GLN A 394 30.51 11.53 -5.84
CA GLN A 394 29.38 12.37 -5.46
C GLN A 394 28.04 11.70 -5.78
N MET A 395 27.12 11.67 -4.82
CA MET A 395 25.76 11.14 -5.02
C MET A 395 24.93 12.08 -5.90
N LEU A 396 24.48 11.60 -7.07
CA LEU A 396 23.64 12.36 -8.00
C LEU A 396 22.14 12.12 -7.82
N GLY A 397 21.77 10.91 -7.38
CA GLY A 397 20.40 10.54 -7.08
C GLY A 397 20.32 9.42 -6.05
N VAL A 398 19.18 9.31 -5.38
CA VAL A 398 18.91 8.30 -4.36
C VAL A 398 17.48 7.78 -4.48
N ALA A 399 17.29 6.49 -4.24
CA ALA A 399 15.99 5.85 -4.10
C ALA A 399 15.91 5.11 -2.76
N LEU A 400 14.82 5.34 -2.02
CA LEU A 400 14.55 4.77 -0.71
C LEU A 400 13.37 3.80 -0.80
N LEU A 401 13.63 2.51 -0.57
CA LEU A 401 12.64 1.45 -0.72
C LEU A 401 12.34 0.76 0.62
N ILE A 402 11.08 0.71 0.97
CA ILE A 402 10.56 -0.04 2.12
C ILE A 402 10.25 -1.46 1.66
N PRO A 403 10.66 -2.50 2.42
CA PRO A 403 10.51 -3.87 1.99
C PRO A 403 9.04 -4.32 1.99
N PRO A 404 8.72 -5.37 1.21
CA PRO A 404 7.39 -5.99 1.22
C PRO A 404 6.93 -6.34 2.64
N GLU A 405 5.62 -6.30 2.84
CA GLU A 405 4.94 -6.61 4.12
C GLU A 405 5.24 -5.64 5.27
N THR A 406 6.14 -4.67 5.08
CA THR A 406 6.42 -3.64 6.07
C THR A 406 5.40 -2.52 5.95
N ARG A 407 4.66 -2.28 7.03
CA ARG A 407 3.79 -1.10 7.14
C ARG A 407 4.55 0.00 7.86
N LEU A 408 4.47 1.21 7.32
CA LEU A 408 5.05 2.40 7.97
C LEU A 408 4.51 2.63 9.39
N GLU A 409 3.30 2.18 9.68
CA GLU A 409 2.71 2.26 11.02
C GLU A 409 3.41 1.36 12.04
N ASP A 410 3.94 0.22 11.60
CA ASP A 410 4.54 -0.80 12.46
C ASP A 410 5.99 -0.44 12.85
N VAL A 411 6.61 0.51 12.12
CA VAL A 411 7.98 1.00 12.39
C VAL A 411 8.08 1.73 13.73
N GLY A 412 6.96 2.15 14.32
CA GLY A 412 6.96 2.89 15.56
C GLY A 412 7.62 4.26 15.40
N LEU A 413 7.17 5.07 14.43
CA LEU A 413 7.74 6.40 14.11
C LEU A 413 7.93 7.29 15.34
N ALA A 414 7.05 7.20 16.34
CA ALA A 414 7.15 7.93 17.59
C ALA A 414 8.37 7.53 18.44
N GLU A 415 8.78 6.26 18.38
CA GLU A 415 9.98 5.77 19.05
C GLU A 415 11.22 6.09 18.22
N LEU A 416 11.15 5.87 16.90
CA LEU A 416 12.23 6.21 15.98
C LEU A 416 12.64 7.68 16.12
N THR A 417 11.68 8.60 16.14
CA THR A 417 11.97 10.04 16.30
C THR A 417 12.64 10.41 17.63
N LYS A 418 12.49 9.59 18.68
CA LYS A 418 13.17 9.79 19.96
C LYS A 418 14.58 9.21 19.97
N THR A 419 14.76 8.01 19.42
CA THR A 419 15.99 7.23 19.54
C THR A 419 17.02 7.53 18.45
N SER A 420 16.57 7.92 17.24
CA SER A 420 17.44 8.13 16.08
C SER A 420 18.12 9.51 16.02
N GLY A 421 17.83 10.41 16.97
CA GLY A 421 18.31 11.79 16.93
C GLY A 421 17.61 12.69 15.90
N VAL A 422 16.71 12.15 15.06
CA VAL A 422 15.89 12.93 14.10
C VAL A 422 15.03 13.97 14.83
N GLY A 423 14.52 13.61 16.01
CA GLY A 423 13.68 14.48 16.83
C GLY A 423 12.27 14.67 16.28
N LEU A 424 11.52 15.54 16.97
CA LEU A 424 10.16 15.91 16.56
C LEU A 424 10.16 16.90 15.39
N PRO A 425 9.11 16.90 14.55
CA PRO A 425 9.00 17.85 13.45
C PRO A 425 9.07 19.30 13.94
N PRO A 426 9.52 20.25 13.10
CA PRO A 426 9.79 21.63 13.52
C PRO A 426 8.58 22.37 14.10
N PHE A 427 7.36 21.97 13.71
CA PHE A 427 6.11 22.52 14.25
C PHE A 427 5.69 21.93 15.60
N HIS A 428 6.36 20.89 16.13
CA HIS A 428 6.07 20.29 17.43
C HIS A 428 6.78 20.99 18.60
N ARG A 429 7.84 21.78 18.34
CA ARG A 429 8.54 22.49 19.41
C ARG A 429 7.59 23.46 20.12
N SER A 430 7.58 23.42 21.45
CA SER A 430 6.82 24.36 22.26
C SER A 430 7.45 25.75 22.09
N PHE A 431 6.91 26.55 21.18
CA PHE A 431 7.28 27.95 21.06
C PHE A 431 6.80 28.68 22.32
N ARG A 432 7.71 28.84 23.29
CA ARG A 432 7.39 29.37 24.63
C ARG A 432 6.89 30.81 24.63
N SER A 433 6.97 31.59 23.53
CA SER A 433 6.72 33.04 23.63
C SER A 433 5.96 33.73 22.50
N LYS A 434 5.48 33.07 21.44
CA LYS A 434 4.71 33.76 20.37
C LYS A 434 3.43 33.02 20.00
N LYS A 435 2.26 33.61 20.32
CA LYS A 435 0.91 33.10 19.95
C LYS A 435 0.82 32.69 18.47
N VAL A 436 1.46 33.45 17.59
CA VAL A 436 1.53 33.20 16.13
C VAL A 436 2.23 31.87 15.79
N GLN A 437 3.30 31.51 16.50
CA GLN A 437 4.00 30.24 16.24
C GLN A 437 3.19 29.04 16.73
N VAL A 438 2.39 29.21 17.79
CA VAL A 438 1.48 28.18 18.31
C VAL A 438 0.30 27.94 17.36
N SER A 439 -0.26 28.98 16.74
CA SER A 439 -1.32 28.81 15.72
C SER A 439 -0.78 28.15 14.46
N TRP A 440 0.37 28.60 13.96
CA TRP A 440 1.05 27.99 12.82
C TRP A 440 1.35 26.50 13.05
N GLY A 441 1.99 26.16 14.17
CA GLY A 441 2.36 24.77 14.44
C GLY A 441 1.13 23.85 14.55
N ARG A 442 0.00 24.35 15.07
CA ARG A 442 -1.28 23.62 15.07
C ARG A 442 -1.83 23.42 13.66
N ALA A 443 -1.76 24.44 12.80
CA ALA A 443 -2.20 24.33 11.41
C ALA A 443 -1.32 23.35 10.62
N ALA A 444 0.00 23.43 10.76
CA ALA A 444 0.94 22.52 10.12
C ALA A 444 0.73 21.07 10.54
N ARG A 445 0.54 20.79 11.84
CA ARG A 445 0.19 19.44 12.34
C ARG A 445 -1.11 18.90 11.74
N ARG A 446 -2.14 19.74 11.58
CA ARG A 446 -3.40 19.30 10.96
C ARG A 446 -3.20 18.93 9.50
N ARG A 447 -2.42 19.72 8.76
CA ARG A 447 -2.13 19.45 7.35
C ARG A 447 -1.24 18.23 7.18
N GLU A 448 -0.20 18.07 8.00
CA GLU A 448 0.64 16.88 7.98
C GLU A 448 -0.16 15.61 8.24
N ARG A 449 -1.03 15.60 9.26
CA ARG A 449 -1.93 14.46 9.52
C ARG A 449 -2.87 14.18 8.35
N ALA A 450 -3.39 15.22 7.70
CA ALA A 450 -4.26 15.07 6.55
C ALA A 450 -3.50 14.48 5.36
N LEU A 451 -2.29 14.97 5.05
CA LEU A 451 -1.43 14.40 4.01
C LEU A 451 -1.10 12.93 4.31
N SER A 452 -0.61 12.65 5.52
CA SER A 452 -0.28 11.29 5.96
C SER A 452 -1.48 10.33 5.87
N THR A 453 -2.67 10.80 6.27
CA THR A 453 -3.91 10.00 6.16
C THR A 453 -4.25 9.70 4.70
N ILE A 454 -4.22 10.69 3.82
CA ILE A 454 -4.54 10.51 2.39
C ILE A 454 -3.53 9.58 1.72
N THR A 455 -2.23 9.80 1.93
CA THR A 455 -1.17 8.95 1.37
C THR A 455 -1.33 7.51 1.85
N ARG A 456 -1.50 7.30 3.17
CA ARG A 456 -1.72 5.97 3.74
C ARG A 456 -2.96 5.29 3.17
N ASP A 457 -4.08 5.99 3.14
CA ASP A 457 -5.35 5.41 2.72
C ASP A 457 -5.32 5.11 1.21
N THR A 458 -4.65 5.93 0.41
CA THR A 458 -4.42 5.70 -1.03
C THR A 458 -3.52 4.48 -1.25
N HIS A 459 -2.38 4.42 -0.57
CA HIS A 459 -1.49 3.26 -0.61
C HIS A 459 -2.20 1.96 -0.23
N ARG A 460 -3.02 1.97 0.84
CA ARG A 460 -3.84 0.81 1.24
C ARG A 460 -4.89 0.41 0.21
N GLN A 461 -5.44 1.36 -0.54
CA GLN A 461 -6.46 1.06 -1.56
C GLN A 461 -5.82 0.53 -2.85
N LEU A 462 -4.70 1.11 -3.27
CA LEU A 462 -4.06 0.82 -4.56
C LEU A 462 -3.03 -0.30 -4.48
N ALA A 463 -2.43 -0.53 -3.32
CA ALA A 463 -1.37 -1.51 -3.11
C ALA A 463 -1.60 -2.31 -1.81
N ASN A 464 -2.72 -3.04 -1.74
CA ASN A 464 -3.07 -3.87 -0.59
C ASN A 464 -2.38 -5.25 -0.56
N MET A 465 -1.52 -5.54 -1.53
CA MET A 465 -0.68 -6.74 -1.63
C MET A 465 0.74 -6.47 -1.10
N PRO A 466 1.55 -7.49 -0.77
CA PRO A 466 2.99 -7.30 -0.53
C PRO A 466 3.68 -6.67 -1.75
N HIS A 467 4.43 -5.59 -1.54
CA HIS A 467 5.12 -4.86 -2.59
C HIS A 467 6.30 -4.06 -2.01
N TRP A 468 7.31 -3.80 -2.83
CA TRP A 468 8.32 -2.79 -2.51
C TRP A 468 7.68 -1.41 -2.58
N TYR A 469 7.81 -0.60 -1.52
CA TYR A 469 7.31 0.78 -1.56
C TYR A 469 8.46 1.75 -1.78
N LEU A 470 8.54 2.30 -3.00
CA LEU A 470 9.46 3.38 -3.34
C LEU A 470 8.96 4.68 -2.69
N TRP A 471 9.44 4.93 -1.48
CA TRP A 471 8.95 6.04 -0.66
C TRP A 471 9.54 7.38 -1.07
N PHE A 472 10.82 7.40 -1.47
CA PHE A 472 11.47 8.59 -2.03
C PHE A 472 12.31 8.22 -3.23
N LEU A 473 12.20 9.03 -4.28
CA LEU A 473 13.11 9.05 -5.42
C LEU A 473 13.56 10.50 -5.62
N ALA A 474 14.84 10.75 -5.47
CA ALA A 474 15.40 12.09 -5.59
C ALA A 474 16.59 12.12 -6.54
N VAL A 475 16.67 13.19 -7.31
CA VAL A 475 17.76 13.51 -8.22
C VAL A 475 18.16 14.95 -7.98
N LYS A 476 19.46 15.21 -7.87
CA LYS A 476 20.00 16.58 -7.71
C LYS A 476 19.43 17.50 -8.81
N PRO A 477 18.95 18.71 -8.46
CA PRO A 477 18.27 19.58 -9.42
C PRO A 477 19.02 19.84 -10.74
N HIS A 478 20.35 20.05 -10.70
CA HIS A 478 21.15 20.39 -11.88
C HIS A 478 21.43 19.22 -12.84
N VAL A 479 21.15 17.98 -12.42
CA VAL A 479 21.26 16.76 -13.25
C VAL A 479 19.90 16.12 -13.54
N GLN A 480 18.79 16.79 -13.21
CA GLN A 480 17.46 16.35 -13.63
C GLN A 480 17.31 16.38 -15.15
N GLY A 481 16.46 15.51 -15.69
CA GLY A 481 16.28 15.34 -17.14
C GLY A 481 17.43 14.62 -17.85
N ARG A 482 18.48 14.23 -17.11
CA ARG A 482 19.63 13.51 -17.66
C ARG A 482 19.53 11.98 -17.55
N GLY A 483 18.43 11.44 -17.02
CA GLY A 483 18.24 9.98 -16.93
C GLY A 483 18.79 9.31 -15.65
N VAL A 484 19.29 10.08 -14.67
CA VAL A 484 19.67 9.56 -13.34
C VAL A 484 18.51 8.81 -12.66
N GLY A 485 17.30 9.39 -12.73
CA GLY A 485 16.10 8.72 -12.21
C GLY A 485 15.76 7.42 -12.96
N THR A 486 16.00 7.37 -14.27
CA THR A 486 15.83 6.16 -15.08
C THR A 486 16.80 5.06 -14.63
N LEU A 487 18.07 5.38 -14.39
CA LEU A 487 19.03 4.41 -13.87
C LEU A 487 18.60 3.82 -12.53
N LEU A 488 18.08 4.65 -11.62
CA LEU A 488 17.55 4.18 -10.33
C LEU A 488 16.33 3.27 -10.53
N LEU A 489 15.39 3.65 -11.40
CA LEU A 489 14.20 2.85 -11.69
C LEU A 489 14.53 1.53 -12.39
N ASP A 490 15.53 1.51 -13.27
CA ASP A 490 16.00 0.28 -13.92
C ASP A 490 16.55 -0.73 -12.89
N GLU A 491 17.29 -0.27 -11.87
CA GLU A 491 17.73 -1.14 -10.77
C GLU A 491 16.56 -1.62 -9.88
N ILE A 492 15.55 -0.78 -9.68
CA ILE A 492 14.33 -1.19 -8.97
C ILE A 492 13.56 -2.22 -9.78
N GLN A 493 13.52 -2.11 -11.11
CA GLN A 493 12.90 -3.13 -11.96
C GLN A 493 13.64 -4.46 -11.84
N LYS A 494 14.97 -4.47 -11.85
CA LYS A 494 15.76 -5.68 -11.61
C LYS A 494 15.48 -6.29 -10.23
N LEU A 495 15.25 -5.45 -9.22
CA LEU A 495 14.85 -5.88 -7.88
C LEU A 495 13.48 -6.58 -7.90
N GLN A 496 12.50 -6.01 -8.60
CA GLN A 496 11.17 -6.60 -8.77
C GLN A 496 11.24 -7.96 -9.48
N ASP A 497 12.02 -8.05 -10.55
CA ASP A 497 12.18 -9.28 -11.34
C ASP A 497 12.83 -10.39 -10.50
N ARG A 498 13.78 -10.02 -9.63
CA ARG A 498 14.48 -10.95 -8.73
C ARG A 498 13.59 -11.44 -7.59
N ASP A 499 12.88 -10.51 -6.92
CA ASP A 499 12.17 -10.80 -5.68
C ASP A 499 10.71 -11.21 -5.92
N VAL A 500 10.21 -11.05 -7.16
CA VAL A 500 8.83 -11.39 -7.58
C VAL A 500 7.76 -10.60 -6.80
N PHE A 501 8.13 -9.41 -6.31
CA PHE A 501 7.20 -8.47 -5.69
C PHE A 501 7.01 -7.24 -6.60
N PRO A 502 5.76 -6.75 -6.77
CA PRO A 502 5.54 -5.47 -7.44
C PRO A 502 6.18 -4.34 -6.64
N CYS A 503 6.32 -3.18 -7.27
CA CYS A 503 6.79 -1.95 -6.65
C CYS A 503 5.68 -0.92 -6.78
N TYR A 504 5.39 -0.23 -5.69
CA TYR A 504 4.46 0.87 -5.63
C TYR A 504 5.25 2.16 -5.41
N LEU A 505 4.80 3.22 -6.06
CA LEU A 505 5.30 4.57 -5.82
C LEU A 505 4.11 5.53 -5.81
N ASP A 506 4.18 6.51 -4.92
CA ASP A 506 3.26 7.65 -4.94
C ASP A 506 3.90 8.78 -5.76
N SER A 507 3.38 9.05 -6.95
CA SER A 507 3.72 10.28 -7.67
C SER A 507 2.88 11.41 -7.08
N GLY A 508 3.53 12.46 -6.58
CA GLY A 508 2.84 13.60 -5.98
C GLY A 508 1.72 14.15 -6.86
N TRP A 509 0.65 14.62 -6.21
CA TRP A 509 -0.47 15.30 -6.86
C TRP A 509 0.00 16.68 -7.33
N VAL A 510 0.23 16.83 -8.64
CA VAL A 510 0.50 18.14 -9.28
C VAL A 510 -0.81 18.89 -9.48
#